data_AF-H7GG04-F1
#
_entry.id   AF-H7GG04-F1
#
_cell.length_a   1.000
_cell.length_b   1.000
_cell.length_c   1.000
_cell.angle_alpha   90.00
_cell.angle_beta   90.00
_cell.angle_gamma   90.00
#
_symmetry.space_group_name_H-M   'P 1'
#
loop_
_entity.id
_entity.type
_entity.pdbx_description
1 polymer ?
#
loop_
_entity_poly.entity_id
_entity_poly.type
_entity_poly.pdbx_seq_one_letter_code
_entity_poly.pdbx_strand_id
1 'polypeptide(L)'
;MTRWLVLALSLLGLALAQDWRLYESRSHTEAGPGPWRYTLSPKTKEAQELWRRLSEQYRDHLRAGYRVDLGGWRVYFRGGVLWLAPHCPKADNPACFTFGALPVEKARQDRFLLELGALLEEGLGRVRATGGSLTLSRLFRVEVARGASPPYRAAPSGWRP
;
A
#
# COMPACT_ATOMS: atom_id res chain seq x y z
N MET A 1 -36.26 -18.22 14.98
CA MET A 1 -35.47 -17.03 15.36
C MET A 1 -33.95 -17.22 15.19
N THR A 2 -33.46 -18.45 15.01
CA THR A 2 -32.03 -18.81 14.93
C THR A 2 -31.33 -18.46 13.60
N ARG A 3 -32.08 -18.20 12.52
CA ARG A 3 -31.52 -17.90 11.19
C ARG A 3 -30.91 -16.49 11.05
N TRP A 4 -31.35 -15.53 11.88
CA TRP A 4 -30.85 -14.15 11.82
C TRP A 4 -29.55 -13.94 12.60
N LEU A 5 -29.29 -14.76 13.63
CA LEU A 5 -28.04 -14.74 14.39
C LEU A 5 -26.83 -15.23 13.57
N VAL A 6 -27.02 -16.19 12.67
CA VAL A 6 -25.93 -16.71 11.83
C VAL A 6 -25.54 -15.70 10.72
N LEU A 7 -26.50 -14.96 10.17
CA LEU A 7 -26.22 -13.88 9.22
C LEU A 7 -25.50 -12.70 9.88
N ALA A 8 -25.88 -12.34 11.12
CA ALA A 8 -25.19 -11.30 11.87
C ALA A 8 -23.74 -11.69 12.21
N LEU A 9 -23.48 -12.94 12.62
CA LEU A 9 -22.11 -13.43 12.87
C LEU A 9 -21.25 -13.49 11.59
N SER A 10 -21.85 -13.75 10.43
CA SER A 10 -21.15 -13.76 9.14
C SER A 10 -20.77 -12.34 8.67
N LEU A 11 -21.59 -11.34 9.02
CA LEU A 11 -21.31 -9.92 8.78
C LEU A 11 -20.34 -9.32 9.82
N LEU A 12 -20.27 -9.88 11.03
CA LEU A 12 -19.29 -9.53 12.06
C LEU A 12 -17.88 -10.05 11.77
N GLY A 13 -17.74 -11.13 11.00
CA GLY A 13 -16.44 -11.60 10.48
C GLY A 13 -15.80 -10.67 9.46
N LEU A 14 -16.58 -9.74 8.88
CA LEU A 14 -16.14 -8.68 7.97
C LEU A 14 -15.76 -7.39 8.69
N ALA A 15 -15.94 -7.30 10.01
CA ALA A 15 -15.11 -6.42 10.85
C ALA A 15 -13.71 -7.03 10.99
N LEU A 16 -13.12 -7.44 9.86
CA LEU A 16 -11.72 -7.80 9.72
C LEU A 16 -10.93 -6.65 10.35
N ALA A 17 -10.13 -6.95 11.37
CA ALA A 17 -9.23 -5.99 11.97
C ALA A 17 -8.46 -5.29 10.84
N GLN A 18 -8.82 -4.03 10.56
CA GLN A 18 -8.17 -3.21 9.54
C GLN A 18 -6.79 -2.88 10.05
N ASP A 19 -5.78 -3.58 9.52
CA ASP A 19 -4.39 -3.36 9.85
C ASP A 19 -3.87 -2.09 9.22
N TRP A 20 -4.54 -1.60 8.18
CA TRP A 20 -4.14 -0.46 7.38
C TRP A 20 -5.14 0.67 7.43
N ARG A 21 -4.66 1.85 7.04
CA ARG A 21 -5.43 3.09 7.03
C ARG A 21 -4.86 4.02 5.96
N LEU A 22 -5.75 4.55 5.12
CA LEU A 22 -5.44 5.57 4.13
C LEU A 22 -5.76 6.96 4.71
N TYR A 23 -4.74 7.74 5.03
CA TYR A 23 -4.88 9.13 5.44
C TYR A 23 -5.03 10.01 4.22
N GLU A 24 -5.97 10.93 4.29
CA GLU A 24 -6.12 12.00 3.33
C GLU A 24 -5.88 13.33 4.04
N SER A 25 -5.05 14.17 3.43
CA SER A 25 -4.78 15.51 3.92
C SER A 25 -4.63 16.47 2.77
N ARG A 26 -5.04 17.71 3.01
CA ARG A 26 -4.89 18.82 2.07
C ARG A 26 -4.62 20.08 2.87
N SER A 27 -3.51 20.75 2.60
CA SER A 27 -3.22 22.04 3.22
C SER A 27 -4.08 23.13 2.57
N HIS A 28 -4.61 24.04 3.37
CA HIS A 28 -5.19 25.28 2.88
C HIS A 28 -4.18 26.41 3.09
N THR A 29 -3.94 27.18 2.04
CA THR A 29 -3.11 28.40 2.08
C THR A 29 -3.96 29.59 1.64
N GLU A 30 -3.48 30.81 1.88
CA GLU A 30 -4.15 32.03 1.39
C GLU A 30 -4.30 32.03 -0.14
N ALA A 31 -3.39 31.36 -0.86
CA ALA A 31 -3.44 31.15 -2.31
C ALA A 31 -4.45 30.07 -2.76
N GLY A 32 -5.22 29.50 -1.82
CA GLY A 32 -6.19 28.45 -2.08
C GLY A 32 -5.74 27.06 -1.59
N PRO A 33 -6.49 26.02 -1.98
CA PRO A 33 -6.30 24.68 -1.45
C PRO A 33 -5.13 23.97 -2.16
N GLY A 34 -4.12 23.59 -1.39
CA GLY A 34 -2.90 22.91 -1.85
C GLY A 34 -3.12 21.50 -2.42
N PRO A 35 -2.05 20.80 -2.81
CA PRO A 35 -2.15 19.48 -3.42
C PRO A 35 -2.65 18.42 -2.43
N TRP A 36 -3.41 17.45 -2.93
CA TRP A 36 -3.84 16.30 -2.13
C TRP A 36 -2.66 15.41 -1.74
N ARG A 37 -2.71 14.91 -0.50
CA ARG A 37 -1.70 14.00 0.04
C ARG A 37 -2.40 12.80 0.67
N TYR A 38 -2.14 11.64 0.09
CA TYR A 38 -2.62 10.35 0.57
C TYR A 38 -1.46 9.60 1.23
N THR A 39 -1.67 9.05 2.43
CA THR A 39 -0.65 8.25 3.13
C THR A 39 -1.22 6.93 3.59
N LEU A 40 -0.67 5.83 3.10
CA LEU A 40 -1.00 4.48 3.52
C LEU A 40 -0.06 4.07 4.65
N SER A 41 -0.63 3.76 5.81
CA SER A 41 0.13 3.36 7.00
C SER A 41 -0.60 2.28 7.79
N PRO A 42 0.13 1.43 8.53
CA PRO A 42 -0.50 0.50 9.46
C PRO A 42 -1.09 1.21 10.69
N LYS A 43 -2.22 0.69 11.20
CA LYS A 43 -3.02 1.29 12.26
C LYS A 43 -2.62 0.84 13.66
N THR A 44 -2.47 -0.47 13.85
CA THR A 44 -2.19 -1.07 15.16
C THR A 44 -0.70 -1.20 15.40
N LYS A 45 -0.27 -1.38 16.66
CA LYS A 45 1.15 -1.58 16.98
C LYS A 45 1.69 -2.87 16.34
N GLU A 46 0.86 -3.90 16.31
CA GLU A 46 1.16 -5.19 15.70
C GLU A 46 1.35 -5.05 14.19
N ALA A 47 0.45 -4.34 13.51
CA ALA A 47 0.55 -4.05 12.08
C ALA A 47 1.76 -3.16 11.77
N GLN A 48 2.07 -2.18 12.64
CA GLN A 48 3.25 -1.32 12.53
C GLN A 48 4.54 -2.13 12.62
N GLU A 49 4.64 -3.07 13.56
CA GLU A 49 5.80 -3.93 13.71
C GLU A 49 5.94 -4.91 12.55
N LEU A 50 4.84 -5.50 12.10
CA LEU A 50 4.82 -6.38 10.92
C LEU A 50 5.30 -5.62 9.67
N TRP A 51 4.75 -4.44 9.43
CA TRP A 51 5.17 -3.58 8.34
C TRP A 51 6.62 -3.13 8.48
N ARG A 52 7.06 -2.80 9.69
CA ARG A 52 8.44 -2.41 9.97
C ARG A 52 9.37 -3.49 9.44
N ARG A 53 9.22 -4.74 9.88
CA ARG A 53 10.05 -5.89 9.46
C ARG A 53 9.97 -6.16 7.96
N LEU A 54 8.75 -6.20 7.42
CA LEU A 54 8.54 -6.47 5.99
C LEU A 54 9.16 -5.39 5.10
N SER A 55 9.02 -4.12 5.49
CA SER A 55 9.62 -3.00 4.76
C SER A 55 11.15 -3.02 4.81
N GLU A 56 11.80 -3.59 5.83
CA GLU A 56 13.27 -3.76 5.83
C GLU A 56 13.69 -4.75 4.75
N GLN A 57 13.03 -5.90 4.71
CA GLN A 57 13.28 -6.91 3.67
C GLN A 57 13.01 -6.35 2.27
N TYR A 58 11.90 -5.63 2.06
CA TYR A 58 11.61 -5.00 0.77
C TYR A 58 12.68 -3.98 0.36
N ARG A 59 13.16 -3.16 1.30
CA ARG A 59 14.24 -2.21 1.02
C ARG A 59 15.52 -2.95 0.62
N ASP A 60 15.87 -4.02 1.30
CA ASP A 60 17.05 -4.81 0.96
C ASP A 60 16.92 -5.47 -0.42
N HIS A 61 15.74 -5.97 -0.77
CA HIS A 61 15.45 -6.45 -2.12
C HIS A 61 15.66 -5.35 -3.17
N LEU A 62 15.11 -4.15 -2.93
CA LEU A 62 15.24 -3.03 -3.86
C LEU A 62 16.70 -2.57 -4.02
N ARG A 63 17.48 -2.52 -2.93
CA ARG A 63 18.92 -2.18 -2.98
C ARG A 63 19.73 -3.20 -3.77
N ALA A 64 19.39 -4.47 -3.64
CA ALA A 64 20.00 -5.55 -4.42
C ALA A 64 19.51 -5.60 -5.89
N GLY A 65 18.67 -4.65 -6.32
CA GLY A 65 18.17 -4.57 -7.69
C GLY A 65 16.97 -5.48 -7.99
N TYR A 66 16.42 -6.15 -6.98
CA TYR A 66 15.19 -6.93 -7.11
C TYR A 66 13.95 -6.03 -7.16
N ARG A 67 12.83 -6.67 -7.45
CA ARG A 67 11.50 -6.05 -7.54
C ARG A 67 10.71 -6.43 -6.30
N VAL A 68 9.81 -5.55 -5.88
CA VAL A 68 8.86 -5.81 -4.79
C VAL A 68 7.45 -5.70 -5.35
N ASP A 69 6.71 -6.80 -5.25
CA ASP A 69 5.35 -6.94 -5.74
C ASP A 69 4.36 -6.69 -4.60
N LEU A 70 3.39 -5.82 -4.86
CA LEU A 70 2.40 -5.29 -3.92
C LEU A 70 0.98 -5.55 -4.46
N GLY A 71 0.75 -6.73 -5.03
CA GLY A 71 -0.51 -7.09 -5.66
C GLY A 71 -0.58 -6.55 -7.08
N GLY A 72 -1.49 -5.60 -7.32
CA GLY A 72 -1.66 -4.97 -8.64
C GLY A 72 -0.46 -4.13 -9.10
N TRP A 73 0.47 -3.84 -8.18
CA TRP A 73 1.60 -2.94 -8.42
C TRP A 73 2.94 -3.58 -8.10
N ARG A 74 3.99 -3.07 -8.75
CA ARG A 74 5.38 -3.46 -8.54
C ARG A 74 6.26 -2.23 -8.36
N VAL A 75 7.18 -2.32 -7.41
CA VAL A 75 8.19 -1.31 -7.12
C VAL A 75 9.57 -1.83 -7.52
N TYR A 76 10.37 -1.02 -8.22
CA TYR A 76 11.70 -1.42 -8.68
C TYR A 76 12.58 -0.22 -9.05
N PHE A 77 13.90 -0.40 -9.03
CA PHE A 77 14.84 0.57 -9.59
C PHE A 77 15.10 0.32 -11.07
N ARG A 78 15.18 1.39 -11.85
CA ARG A 78 15.65 1.39 -13.24
C ARG A 78 16.41 2.69 -13.51
N GLY A 79 17.68 2.56 -13.87
CA GLY A 79 18.57 3.72 -14.11
C GLY A 79 18.73 4.62 -12.89
N GLY A 80 18.84 4.03 -11.68
CA GLY A 80 18.95 4.78 -10.42
C GLY A 80 17.66 5.46 -9.94
N VAL A 81 16.55 5.29 -10.66
CA VAL A 81 15.25 5.87 -10.33
C VAL A 81 14.29 4.78 -9.86
N LEU A 82 13.55 5.04 -8.77
CA LEU A 82 12.51 4.15 -8.29
C LEU A 82 11.23 4.32 -9.12
N TRP A 83 10.60 3.22 -9.51
CA TRP A 83 9.40 3.20 -10.32
C TRP A 83 8.31 2.37 -9.65
N LEU A 84 7.06 2.82 -9.80
CA LEU A 84 5.84 2.08 -9.47
C LEU A 84 5.10 1.76 -10.76
N ALA A 85 4.95 0.48 -11.09
CA ALA A 85 4.32 0.03 -12.35
C ALA A 85 3.20 -0.98 -12.11
N PRO A 86 2.26 -1.14 -13.05
CA PRO A 86 1.27 -2.21 -12.99
C PRO A 86 1.97 -3.57 -13.04
N HIS A 87 1.42 -4.54 -12.34
CA HIS A 87 1.99 -5.88 -12.24
C HIS A 87 0.97 -7.00 -12.42
N CYS A 88 0.11 -7.23 -11.43
CA CYS A 88 -0.76 -8.41 -11.39
C CYS A 88 -2.23 -8.02 -11.61
N PRO A 89 -2.89 -8.51 -12.67
CA PRO A 89 -4.31 -8.21 -12.90
C PRO A 89 -5.25 -8.88 -11.87
N LYS A 90 -4.77 -9.90 -11.14
CA LYS A 90 -5.50 -10.62 -10.09
C LYS A 90 -4.98 -10.26 -8.70
N ALA A 91 -5.05 -8.97 -8.34
CA ALA A 91 -4.48 -8.43 -7.10
C ALA A 91 -5.10 -9.00 -5.81
N ASP A 92 -6.20 -9.76 -5.92
CA ASP A 92 -6.86 -10.53 -4.86
C ASP A 92 -6.16 -11.86 -4.55
N ASN A 93 -5.16 -12.28 -5.34
CA ASN A 93 -4.37 -13.48 -5.10
C ASN A 93 -3.07 -13.14 -4.33
N PRO A 94 -2.81 -13.77 -3.16
CA PRO A 94 -1.56 -13.59 -2.42
C PRO A 94 -0.28 -13.86 -3.25
N ALA A 95 -0.35 -14.70 -4.29
CA ALA A 95 0.79 -14.96 -5.17
C ALA A 95 1.29 -13.72 -5.96
N CYS A 96 0.50 -12.65 -6.02
CA CYS A 96 0.87 -11.37 -6.63
C CYS A 96 1.73 -10.47 -5.72
N PHE A 97 2.15 -10.96 -4.54
CA PHE A 97 2.92 -10.20 -3.57
C PHE A 97 4.30 -10.83 -3.37
N THR A 98 5.31 -9.99 -3.14
CA THR A 98 6.59 -10.46 -2.62
C THR A 98 6.41 -10.80 -1.15
N PHE A 99 6.59 -12.07 -0.79
CA PHE A 99 6.53 -12.47 0.60
C PHE A 99 7.83 -12.15 1.33
N GLY A 100 7.72 -11.57 2.52
CA GLY A 100 8.83 -11.52 3.47
C GLY A 100 8.84 -12.75 4.38
N ALA A 101 10.00 -13.12 4.89
CA ALA A 101 10.16 -14.10 5.95
C ALA A 101 9.78 -13.46 7.29
N LEU A 102 8.50 -13.52 7.66
CA LEU A 102 7.96 -12.95 8.89
C LEU A 102 7.58 -14.08 9.87
N PRO A 103 7.81 -13.91 11.19
CA PRO A 103 7.46 -14.92 12.19
C PRO A 103 5.96 -14.81 12.55
N VAL A 104 5.09 -14.94 11.56
CA VAL A 104 3.64 -14.93 11.71
C VAL A 104 3.01 -16.02 10.84
N GLU A 105 1.82 -16.45 11.21
CA GLU A 105 1.04 -17.40 10.41
C GLU A 105 0.83 -16.87 8.98
N LYS A 106 0.97 -17.76 7.98
CA LYS A 106 0.83 -17.39 6.57
C LYS A 106 -0.50 -16.67 6.29
N ALA A 107 -1.60 -17.16 6.84
CA ALA A 107 -2.92 -16.56 6.66
C ALA A 107 -3.03 -15.13 7.23
N ARG A 108 -2.22 -14.79 8.24
CA ARG A 108 -2.14 -13.43 8.77
C ARG A 108 -1.37 -12.53 7.81
N GLN A 109 -0.24 -13.00 7.28
CA GLN A 109 0.55 -12.26 6.30
C GLN A 109 -0.21 -12.05 4.98
N ASP A 110 -0.90 -13.08 4.47
CA ASP A 110 -1.71 -13.00 3.25
C ASP A 110 -2.77 -11.89 3.38
N ARG A 111 -3.55 -11.91 4.46
CA ARG A 111 -4.58 -10.90 4.73
C ARG A 111 -4.01 -9.49 4.83
N PHE A 112 -2.88 -9.35 5.52
CA PHE A 112 -2.18 -8.07 5.69
C PHE A 112 -1.71 -7.48 4.36
N LEU A 113 -1.22 -8.34 3.45
CA LEU A 113 -0.79 -7.96 2.10
C LEU A 113 -1.96 -7.64 1.19
N LEU A 114 -3.04 -8.43 1.23
CA LEU A 114 -4.24 -8.18 0.45
C LEU A 114 -4.91 -6.85 0.82
N GLU A 115 -4.98 -6.53 2.13
CA GLU A 115 -5.50 -5.24 2.59
C GLU A 115 -4.61 -4.07 2.13
N LEU A 116 -3.28 -4.22 2.20
CA LEU A 116 -2.33 -3.25 1.64
C LEU A 116 -2.58 -3.02 0.15
N GLY A 117 -2.71 -4.09 -0.63
CA GLY A 117 -2.95 -4.03 -2.08
C GLY A 117 -4.24 -3.29 -2.40
N ALA A 118 -5.35 -3.62 -1.72
CA ALA A 118 -6.64 -2.97 -1.91
C ALA A 118 -6.59 -1.45 -1.63
N LEU A 119 -5.97 -1.04 -0.52
CA LEU A 119 -5.86 0.38 -0.18
C LEU A 119 -4.84 1.12 -1.06
N LEU A 120 -3.83 0.42 -1.59
CA LEU A 120 -2.90 0.98 -2.57
C LEU A 120 -3.62 1.28 -3.89
N GLU A 121 -4.44 0.35 -4.38
CA GLU A 121 -5.30 0.57 -5.55
C GLU A 121 -6.25 1.75 -5.33
N GLU A 122 -6.93 1.78 -4.18
CA GLU A 122 -7.83 2.88 -3.83
C GLU A 122 -7.10 4.23 -3.81
N GLY A 123 -5.96 4.30 -3.13
CA GLY A 123 -5.16 5.53 -3.02
C GLY A 123 -4.63 6.00 -4.38
N LEU A 124 -4.20 5.07 -5.24
CA LEU A 124 -3.76 5.39 -6.60
C LEU A 124 -4.94 5.85 -7.47
N GLY A 125 -6.12 5.25 -7.33
CA GLY A 125 -7.34 5.71 -7.98
C GLY A 125 -7.68 7.16 -7.60
N ARG A 126 -7.65 7.48 -6.29
CA ARG A 126 -7.91 8.84 -5.79
C ARG A 126 -6.88 9.84 -6.32
N VAL A 127 -5.59 9.56 -6.18
CA VAL A 127 -4.54 10.50 -6.61
C VAL A 127 -4.51 10.69 -8.14
N ARG A 128 -4.89 9.68 -8.94
CA ARG A 128 -5.05 9.84 -10.39
C ARG A 128 -6.22 10.76 -10.74
N ALA A 129 -7.32 10.67 -10.01
CA ALA A 129 -8.51 11.50 -10.22
C ALA A 129 -8.29 12.95 -9.78
N THR A 130 -7.58 13.18 -8.68
CA THR A 130 -7.42 14.50 -8.07
C THR A 130 -6.10 15.19 -8.37
N GLY A 131 -5.06 14.42 -8.72
CA GLY A 131 -3.67 14.88 -8.72
C GLY A 131 -3.14 15.04 -7.29
N GLY A 132 -1.82 14.88 -7.11
CA GLY A 132 -1.18 15.06 -5.81
C GLY A 132 -0.12 14.00 -5.54
N SER A 133 -0.06 13.52 -4.29
CA SER A 133 0.92 12.50 -3.90
C SER A 133 0.30 11.36 -3.09
N LEU A 134 0.85 10.17 -3.27
CA LEU A 134 0.58 8.99 -2.46
C LEU A 134 1.89 8.51 -1.82
N THR A 135 1.88 8.29 -0.52
CA THR A 135 3.00 7.74 0.23
C THR A 135 2.61 6.39 0.83
N LEU A 136 3.39 5.35 0.55
CA LEU A 136 3.43 4.14 1.35
C LEU A 136 4.60 4.26 2.32
N SER A 137 4.29 4.52 3.59
CA SER A 137 5.28 4.80 4.63
C SER A 137 6.38 3.73 4.67
N ARG A 138 7.64 4.13 4.86
CA ARG A 138 8.83 3.25 4.87
C ARG A 138 9.21 2.59 3.54
N LEU A 139 8.48 2.81 2.45
CA LEU A 139 8.80 2.24 1.15
C LEU A 139 8.93 3.29 0.05
N PHE A 140 7.85 3.98 -0.33
CA PHE A 140 7.93 4.96 -1.42
C PHE A 140 6.93 6.11 -1.28
N ARG A 141 7.20 7.18 -2.02
CA ARG A 141 6.26 8.26 -2.33
C ARG A 141 6.21 8.45 -3.84
N VAL A 142 5.02 8.59 -4.39
CA VAL A 142 4.79 8.96 -5.80
C VAL A 142 4.06 10.30 -5.85
N GLU A 143 4.41 11.09 -6.86
CA GLU A 143 3.67 12.29 -7.25
C GLU A 143 3.02 12.01 -8.60
N VAL A 144 1.70 12.21 -8.65
CA VAL A 144 0.87 11.80 -9.78
C VAL A 144 0.11 13.03 -10.25
N ALA A 145 0.35 13.44 -11.49
CA ALA A 145 -0.47 14.46 -12.14
C ALA A 145 -1.87 13.89 -12.41
N ARG A 146 -2.88 14.76 -12.40
CA ARG A 146 -4.26 14.37 -12.71
C ARG A 146 -4.32 13.70 -14.09
N GLY A 147 -4.94 12.52 -14.16
CA GLY A 147 -5.08 11.75 -15.40
C GLY A 147 -3.80 11.03 -15.86
N ALA A 148 -2.69 11.10 -15.10
CA ALA A 148 -1.46 10.42 -15.49
C ALA A 148 -1.62 8.89 -15.48
N SER A 149 -1.03 8.25 -16.50
CA SER A 149 -0.95 6.80 -16.62
C SER A 149 0.37 6.27 -16.05
N PRO A 150 0.39 5.07 -15.48
CA PRO A 150 1.62 4.47 -14.98
C PRO A 150 2.53 4.00 -16.14
N PRO A 151 3.83 3.74 -15.90
CA PRO A 151 4.51 3.71 -14.62
C PRO A 151 4.76 5.10 -14.02
N TYR A 152 4.67 5.20 -12.69
CA TYR A 152 4.93 6.43 -11.95
C TYR A 152 6.37 6.45 -11.42
N ARG A 153 7.03 7.59 -11.57
CA ARG A 153 8.30 7.84 -10.87
C ARG A 153 8.01 7.95 -9.37
N ALA A 154 8.81 7.25 -8.58
CA ALA A 154 8.72 7.24 -7.13
C ALA A 154 10.03 7.74 -6.50
N ALA A 155 9.94 8.14 -5.24
CA ALA A 155 11.08 8.42 -4.38
C ALA A 155 11.04 7.48 -3.15
N PRO A 156 12.19 7.06 -2.62
CA PRO A 156 12.27 6.37 -1.33
C PRO A 156 11.58 7.17 -0.22
N SER A 157 10.79 6.51 0.62
CA SER A 157 10.11 7.15 1.77
C SER A 157 10.66 6.61 3.08
N GLY A 158 11.44 7.41 3.82
CA GLY A 158 11.98 7.02 5.13
C GLY A 158 13.18 6.06 5.07
N TRP A 159 13.89 6.00 3.94
CA TRP A 159 15.12 5.21 3.80
C TRP A 159 16.00 5.76 2.67
N ARG A 160 17.28 5.36 2.67
CA ARG A 160 18.24 5.66 1.60
C ARG A 160 18.52 4.40 0.76
N PRO A 161 18.42 4.50 -0.57
CA PRO A 161 18.74 3.42 -1.49
C PRO A 161 20.24 3.15 -1.54
#